data_AF-A0A959CX73-F1
#
_entry.id   AF-A0A959CX73-F1
#
_cell.length_a   1.000
_cell.length_b   1.000
_cell.length_c   1.000
_cell.angle_alpha   90.00
_cell.angle_beta   90.00
_cell.angle_gamma   90.00
#
_symmetry.space_group_name_H-M   'P 1'
#
loop_
_entity.id
_entity.type
_entity.pdbx_description
1 polymer ?
#
loop_
_entity_poly.entity_id
_entity_poly.type
_entity_poly.pdbx_seq_one_letter_code
_entity_poly.pdbx_strand_id
1 'polypeptide(L)'
;AAYSTSRSREVLSFDSARGRWKNQTLFIGIENGFHYTRIDNWDFYGGFSLLYQHIHVDTDSPKLKRMMPLYGIKARRGKMALTAYIGSRFALSSHYSVFIDLGYGVSLLRVGVGYRL
;
A
#
# COMPACT_ATOMS: atom_id res chain seq x y z
N ALA A 1 -3.99 0.22 -9.32
CA ALA A 1 -4.62 0.66 -8.05
C ALA A 1 -4.40 -0.40 -7.00
N ALA A 2 -4.17 -0.02 -5.74
CA ALA A 2 -3.93 -0.92 -4.62
C ALA A 2 -4.92 -0.59 -3.48
N TYR A 3 -5.47 -1.61 -2.84
CA TYR A 3 -6.39 -1.45 -1.72
C TYR A 3 -5.92 -2.33 -0.56
N SER A 4 -5.95 -1.79 0.66
CA SER A 4 -5.60 -2.51 1.87
C SER A 4 -6.62 -2.20 2.96
N THR A 5 -7.03 -3.23 3.70
CA THR A 5 -7.84 -3.09 4.90
C THR A 5 -7.19 -3.87 6.02
N SER A 6 -7.07 -3.24 7.19
CA SER A 6 -6.57 -3.88 8.41
C SER A 6 -7.49 -3.57 9.58
N ARG A 7 -7.53 -4.50 10.54
CA ARG A 7 -8.30 -4.36 11.78
C ARG A 7 -7.39 -4.66 12.95
N SER A 8 -7.46 -3.85 13.99
CA SER A 8 -6.78 -4.16 15.25
C SER A 8 -7.54 -5.24 16.00
N ARG A 9 -6.85 -5.91 16.93
CA ARG A 9 -7.51 -6.59 18.04
C ARG A 9 -8.33 -5.59 18.86
N GLU A 10 -9.28 -6.10 19.62
CA GLU A 10 -10.05 -5.30 20.55
C GLU A 10 -9.10 -4.65 21.56
N VAL A 11 -9.08 -3.33 21.60
CA VAL A 11 -8.24 -2.58 22.52
C VAL A 11 -9.13 -2.08 23.63
N LEU A 12 -8.70 -2.33 24.87
CA LEU A 12 -9.27 -1.68 26.04
C LEU A 12 -8.53 -0.35 26.22
N SER A 13 -9.20 0.76 25.89
CA SER A 13 -8.64 2.08 26.12
C SER A 13 -8.62 2.42 27.62
N PHE A 14 -7.79 3.41 27.97
CA PHE A 14 -7.56 3.88 29.34
C PHE A 14 -8.86 4.26 30.11
N ASP A 15 -9.96 4.57 29.39
CA ASP A 15 -11.27 4.92 29.94
C ASP A 15 -12.31 3.78 29.85
N SER A 16 -11.87 2.52 29.89
CA SER A 16 -12.73 1.32 29.79
C SER A 16 -13.56 1.21 28.50
N ALA A 17 -13.26 2.04 27.49
CA ALA A 17 -13.86 1.93 26.17
C ALA A 17 -13.27 0.70 25.45
N ARG A 18 -14.15 -0.25 25.11
CA ARG A 18 -13.81 -1.38 24.24
C ARG A 18 -14.17 -1.04 22.81
N GLY A 19 -13.30 -1.43 21.89
CA GLY A 19 -13.57 -1.36 20.46
C GLY A 19 -12.37 -1.74 19.63
N ARG A 20 -12.58 -1.75 18.32
CA ARG A 20 -11.59 -2.10 17.30
C ARG A 20 -11.32 -0.89 16.43
N TRP A 21 -10.06 -0.75 16.04
CA TRP A 21 -9.64 0.20 15.02
C TRP A 21 -9.67 -0.49 13.67
N LYS A 22 -10.31 0.16 12.69
CA LYS A 22 -10.32 -0.25 11.30
C LYS A 22 -9.55 0.77 10.49
N ASN A 23 -8.58 0.31 9.72
CA ASN A 23 -7.81 1.15 8.81
C ASN A 23 -8.05 0.66 7.38
N GLN A 24 -8.41 1.59 6.50
CA GLN A 24 -8.62 1.35 5.08
C GLN A 24 -7.74 2.30 4.29
N THR A 25 -6.91 1.75 3.42
CA THR A 25 -6.00 2.52 2.59
C THR A 25 -6.25 2.20 1.13
N LEU A 26 -6.42 3.24 0.32
CA LEU A 26 -6.58 3.16 -1.13
C LEU A 26 -5.45 3.95 -1.79
N PHE A 27 -4.75 3.31 -2.71
CA PHE A 27 -3.74 3.92 -3.56
C PHE A 27 -4.20 3.84 -5.03
N ILE A 28 -4.34 4.98 -5.67
CA ILE A 28 -4.65 5.08 -7.10
C ILE A 28 -3.57 5.94 -7.73
N GLY A 29 -3.00 5.49 -8.84
CA GLY A 29 -2.03 6.31 -9.53
C GLY A 29 -1.47 5.65 -10.76
N ILE A 30 -0.49 6.33 -11.33
CA ILE A 30 0.19 5.94 -12.56
C ILE A 30 1.63 5.62 -12.19
N GLU A 31 2.13 4.53 -12.74
CA GLU A 31 3.51 4.09 -12.59
C GLU A 31 4.18 4.15 -13.96
N ASN A 32 5.39 4.68 -14.00
CA ASN A 32 6.23 4.65 -15.19
C ASN A 32 7.44 3.77 -14.89
N GLY A 33 7.73 2.82 -15.79
CA GLY A 33 8.85 1.90 -15.69
C GLY A 33 9.79 2.03 -16.88
N PHE A 34 11.07 2.23 -16.59
CA PHE A 34 12.17 2.13 -17.53
C PHE A 34 12.80 0.75 -17.39
N HIS A 35 12.80 -0.02 -18.48
CA HIS A 35 13.42 -1.34 -18.54
C HIS A 35 14.86 -1.18 -19.01
N TYR A 36 15.82 -1.63 -18.19
CA TYR A 36 17.24 -1.45 -18.48
C TYR A 36 17.77 -2.60 -19.33
N THR A 37 17.61 -3.83 -18.84
CA THR A 37 18.22 -5.01 -19.47
C THR A 37 17.34 -6.23 -19.24
N ARG A 38 17.12 -6.98 -20.33
CA ARG A 38 16.53 -8.31 -20.30
C ARG A 38 17.64 -9.35 -20.50
N ILE A 39 18.02 -10.05 -19.44
CA ILE A 39 18.96 -11.18 -19.49
C ILE A 39 18.12 -12.45 -19.35
N ASP A 40 18.01 -13.22 -20.42
CA ASP A 40 17.18 -14.43 -20.49
C ASP A 40 15.73 -14.19 -20.04
N ASN A 41 15.37 -14.73 -18.88
CA ASN A 41 14.06 -14.63 -18.25
C ASN A 41 13.98 -13.50 -17.21
N TRP A 42 15.08 -12.83 -16.90
CA TRP A 42 15.14 -11.69 -15.99
C TRP A 42 15.01 -10.38 -16.74
N ASP A 43 14.19 -9.48 -16.20
CA ASP A 43 13.97 -8.14 -16.69
C ASP A 43 14.13 -7.18 -15.52
N PHE A 44 15.18 -6.35 -15.58
CA PHE A 44 15.47 -5.35 -14.56
C PHE A 44 14.89 -4.01 -14.99
N TYR A 45 14.13 -3.38 -14.09
CA TYR A 45 13.48 -2.12 -14.36
C TYR A 45 13.50 -1.20 -13.14
N GLY A 46 13.34 0.08 -13.38
CA GLY A 46 13.17 1.08 -12.34
C GLY A 46 12.32 2.22 -12.83
N GLY A 47 11.81 3.03 -11.92
CA GLY A 47 10.88 4.07 -12.31
C GLY A 47 10.29 4.85 -11.16
N PHE A 48 9.26 5.62 -11.49
CA PHE A 48 8.55 6.50 -10.56
C PHE A 48 7.05 6.25 -10.62
N SER A 49 6.38 6.41 -9.49
CA SER A 49 4.93 6.33 -9.39
C SER A 49 4.40 7.62 -8.79
N LEU A 50 3.37 8.18 -9.43
CA LEU A 50 2.57 9.27 -8.87
C LEU A 50 1.26 8.68 -8.36
N LEU A 51 1.10 8.69 -7.04
CA LEU A 51 0.04 7.99 -6.32
C LEU A 51 -0.83 8.97 -5.52
N TYR A 52 -2.13 8.94 -5.73
CA TYR A 52 -3.11 9.46 -4.80
C TYR A 52 -3.38 8.41 -3.71
N GLN A 53 -3.05 8.75 -2.46
CA GLN A 53 -3.29 7.92 -1.29
C GLN A 53 -4.46 8.45 -0.47
N HIS A 54 -5.44 7.61 -0.18
CA HIS A 54 -6.55 7.91 0.72
C HIS A 54 -6.52 6.95 1.91
N ILE A 55 -6.37 7.48 3.12
CA ILE A 55 -6.28 6.69 4.36
C ILE A 55 -7.47 7.05 5.25
N HIS A 56 -8.33 6.07 5.48
CA HIS A 56 -9.50 6.19 6.33
C HIS A 56 -9.34 5.32 7.57
N VAL A 57 -9.38 5.94 8.75
CA VAL A 57 -9.34 5.27 10.05
C VAL A 57 -10.70 5.45 10.71
N ASP A 58 -11.32 4.35 11.13
CA ASP A 58 -12.61 4.34 11.81
C ASP A 58 -12.60 3.36 12.99
N THR A 59 -13.66 3.39 13.80
CA THR A 59 -13.83 2.50 14.94
C THR A 59 -15.30 2.08 15.12
N ASP A 60 -15.50 0.85 15.59
CA ASP A 60 -16.83 0.31 15.92
C ASP A 60 -17.39 0.83 17.26
N SER A 61 -16.59 1.59 18.02
CA SER A 61 -16.98 2.11 19.35
C SER A 61 -17.27 3.61 19.32
N PRO A 62 -18.50 4.05 19.63
CA PRO A 62 -18.84 5.47 19.71
C PRO A 62 -17.98 6.26 20.70
N LYS A 63 -17.53 5.60 21.79
CA LYS A 63 -16.62 6.19 22.77
C LYS A 63 -15.23 6.42 22.18
N LEU A 64 -14.65 5.41 21.51
CA LEU A 64 -13.35 5.57 20.83
C LEU A 64 -13.41 6.64 19.74
N LYS A 65 -14.52 6.73 19.01
CA LYS A 65 -14.72 7.73 17.95
C LYS A 65 -14.65 9.16 18.48
N ARG A 66 -15.23 9.43 19.65
CA ARG A 66 -15.13 10.74 20.33
C ARG A 66 -13.71 11.05 20.81
N MET A 67 -12.90 10.03 21.09
CA MET A 67 -11.51 10.20 21.52
C MET A 67 -10.52 10.33 20.35
N MET A 68 -10.89 9.99 19.13
CA MET A 68 -10.01 10.10 17.95
C MET A 68 -9.30 11.46 17.84
N PRO A 69 -9.99 12.61 18.02
CA PRO A 69 -9.33 13.92 17.96
C PRO A 69 -8.32 14.14 19.09
N LEU A 70 -8.58 13.60 20.28
CA LEU A 70 -7.70 13.70 21.46
C LEU A 70 -6.40 12.91 21.27
N TYR A 71 -6.46 11.78 20.57
CA TYR A 71 -5.28 10.99 20.18
C TYR A 71 -4.58 11.51 18.92
N GLY A 72 -5.01 12.66 18.37
CA GLY A 72 -4.46 13.21 17.13
C GLY A 72 -4.83 12.38 15.88
N ILE A 73 -5.75 11.42 16.00
CA ILE A 73 -6.23 10.60 14.89
C ILE A 73 -7.23 11.43 14.10
N LYS A 74 -6.74 12.13 13.09
CA LYS A 74 -7.57 12.84 12.10
C LYS A 74 -7.77 11.95 10.88
N ALA A 75 -8.98 11.94 10.33
CA ALA A 75 -9.22 11.37 9.00
C ALA A 75 -8.27 12.05 8.01
N ARG A 76 -7.31 11.29 7.48
CA ARG A 76 -6.31 11.84 6.55
C ARG A 76 -7.00 12.05 5.20
N ARG A 77 -7.20 13.31 4.84
CA ARG A 77 -7.57 13.69 3.45
C ARG A 77 -6.55 13.08 2.49
N GLY A 78 -7.03 12.71 1.31
CA GLY A 78 -6.17 12.07 0.33
C GLY A 78 -5.00 12.99 -0.07
N LYS A 79 -3.81 12.41 -0.17
CA LYS A 79 -2.57 13.11 -0.49
C LYS A 79 -1.99 12.55 -1.78
N MET A 80 -1.33 13.41 -2.55
CA MET A 80 -0.44 12.93 -3.61
C MET A 80 0.88 12.47 -2.98
N ALA A 81 1.46 11.41 -3.52
CA ALA A 81 2.76 10.87 -3.17
C ALA A 81 3.51 10.57 -4.46
N LEU A 82 4.71 11.13 -4.60
CA LEU A 82 5.66 10.72 -5.63
C LEU A 82 6.59 9.70 -5.00
N THR A 83 6.71 8.53 -5.63
CA THR A 83 7.57 7.45 -5.17
C THR A 83 8.48 6.98 -6.28
N ALA A 84 9.62 6.41 -5.91
CA ALA A 84 10.53 5.74 -6.83
C ALA A 84 10.59 4.25 -6.50
N TYR A 85 10.88 3.42 -7.51
CA TYR A 85 11.07 2.00 -7.33
C TYR A 85 12.15 1.44 -8.26
N ILE A 86 12.78 0.36 -7.83
CA ILE A 86 13.64 -0.49 -8.64
C ILE A 86 13.22 -1.93 -8.41
N GLY A 87 13.16 -2.73 -9.45
CA GLY A 87 12.65 -4.08 -9.38
C GLY A 87 13.22 -5.00 -10.43
N SER A 88 12.90 -6.27 -10.26
CA SER A 88 13.21 -7.30 -11.23
C SER A 88 11.99 -8.19 -11.42
N ARG A 89 11.80 -8.62 -12.66
CA ARG A 89 10.76 -9.57 -13.05
C ARG A 89 11.41 -10.81 -13.63
N PHE A 90 10.98 -11.97 -13.17
CA PHE A 90 11.36 -13.27 -13.70
C PHE A 90 10.18 -13.89 -14.46
N ALA A 91 10.38 -14.22 -15.73
CA ALA A 91 9.41 -14.96 -16.53
C ALA A 91 9.51 -16.46 -16.20
N LEU A 92 8.48 -17.02 -15.56
CA LEU A 92 8.35 -18.46 -15.33
C LEU A 92 7.96 -19.20 -16.62
N SER A 93 7.17 -18.53 -17.47
CA SER A 93 6.69 -19.06 -18.74
C SER A 93 6.37 -17.88 -19.68
N SER A 94 5.88 -18.17 -20.89
CA SER A 94 5.41 -17.13 -21.83
C SER A 94 4.26 -16.29 -21.27
N HIS A 95 3.44 -16.87 -20.38
CA HIS A 95 2.25 -16.25 -19.82
C HIS A 95 2.41 -15.83 -18.34
N TYR A 96 3.31 -16.45 -17.58
CA TYR A 96 3.45 -16.22 -16.14
C TYR A 96 4.77 -15.56 -15.82
N SER A 97 4.71 -14.55 -14.97
CA SER A 97 5.88 -13.86 -14.44
C SER A 97 5.72 -13.61 -12.95
N VAL A 98 6.85 -13.53 -12.25
CA VAL A 98 6.92 -13.11 -10.85
C VAL A 98 7.75 -11.84 -10.82
N PHE A 99 7.38 -10.87 -10.00
CA PHE A 99 8.16 -9.65 -9.83
C PHE A 99 8.43 -9.35 -8.37
N ILE A 100 9.54 -8.66 -8.15
CA ILE A 100 9.95 -8.12 -6.86
C ILE A 100 10.40 -6.67 -7.07
N ASP A 101 9.77 -5.75 -6.36
CA ASP A 101 10.11 -4.33 -6.38
C ASP A 101 10.52 -3.87 -5.00
N LEU A 102 11.59 -3.09 -4.97
CA LEU A 102 11.98 -2.27 -3.84
C LEU A 102 11.58 -0.83 -4.12
N GLY A 103 10.70 -0.29 -3.27
CA GLY A 103 10.14 1.04 -3.41
C GLY A 103 10.55 1.97 -2.28
N TYR A 104 10.59 3.27 -2.57
CA TYR A 104 10.72 4.31 -1.57
C TYR A 104 9.45 5.16 -1.54
N GLY A 105 8.73 5.14 -0.41
CA GLY A 105 7.59 6.02 -0.11
C GLY A 105 6.31 5.30 0.30
N VAL A 106 5.75 4.42 -0.54
CA VAL A 106 4.48 3.71 -0.24
C VAL A 106 4.69 2.29 0.29
N SER A 107 5.57 1.52 -0.35
CA SER A 107 5.98 0.20 0.13
C SER A 107 7.47 0.03 -0.04
N LEU A 108 8.13 -0.54 0.96
CA LEU A 108 9.55 -0.92 0.92
C LEU A 108 9.79 -2.10 -0.02
N LEU A 109 8.87 -3.07 -0.01
CA LEU A 109 8.97 -4.30 -0.78
C LEU A 109 7.60 -4.64 -1.35
N ARG A 110 7.54 -4.91 -2.65
CA ARG A 110 6.36 -5.45 -3.33
C ARG A 110 6.77 -6.74 -4.02
N VAL A 111 5.94 -7.75 -3.90
CA VAL A 111 6.11 -9.03 -4.61
C VAL A 111 4.77 -9.36 -5.24
N GLY A 112 4.80 -9.89 -6.46
CA GLY A 112 3.56 -10.28 -7.11
C GLY A 112 3.77 -11.18 -8.31
N VAL A 113 2.65 -11.55 -8.91
CA VAL A 113 2.59 -12.36 -10.12
C VAL A 113 1.94 -11.56 -11.24
N GLY A 114 2.48 -11.68 -12.45
CA GLY A 114 1.96 -11.06 -13.65
C GLY A 114 1.53 -12.11 -14.65
N TYR A 115 0.34 -11.92 -15.21
CA TYR A 115 -0.17 -12.71 -16.33
C TYR A 115 -0.05 -11.90 -17.61
N ARG A 116 0.65 -12.44 -18.60
CA ARG A 116 0.75 -11.86 -19.95
C ARG A 116 -0.31 -12.51 -20.83
N LEU A 117 -1.22 -11.68 -21.34
CA LEU A 117 -2.20 -12.04 -22.38
C LEU A 117 -1.50 -12.20 -23.73
#